data_AF-A0A7D6HQC8-F1
#
_entry.id   AF-A0A7D6HQC8-F1
#
_cell.length_a   1.000
_cell.length_b   1.000
_cell.length_c   1.000
_cell.angle_alpha   90.00
_cell.angle_beta   90.00
_cell.angle_gamma   90.00
#
_symmetry.space_group_name_H-M   'P 1'
#
loop_
_entity.id
_entity.type
_entity.pdbx_description
1 polymer ?
#
loop_
_entity_poly.entity_id
_entity_poly.type
_entity_poly.pdbx_seq_one_letter_code
_entity_poly.pdbx_strand_id
1 'polypeptide(L)'
;MKIKEGEHQLVLTSKKTGTDSAMEIEVKGDSELNKILNSSQMQPTVAAENAKVTINGIQIEYSSNEIKDAPEGITFTLVKTAEKDKASGLISETVTVARDIEPTKKAIKNWVDAYNNLHSFYKTQTKYEPTKLGEAPSANNGVLLNDRSSAMSFSQVKNLTFNVQNRPDMNHLNHFGIGFNHEGKLTIDDKKLDKTLKDNPVKVKQFFMGDGETTGFATETFNYLKKTLDTLEGPLHLTTESLNKQIKILNNKMESAQKNIETKLKTLRDKFIAMDKAIS
;
A
#
# COMPACT_ATOMS: atom_id res chain seq x y z
N MET A 1 28.63 22.27 34.54
CA MET A 1 27.45 22.35 35.42
C MET A 1 27.74 23.34 36.53
N LYS A 2 26.87 24.33 36.76
CA LYS A 2 27.01 25.26 37.90
C LYS A 2 26.52 24.56 39.16
N ILE A 3 27.37 24.44 40.18
CA ILE A 3 27.00 23.82 41.47
C ILE A 3 26.45 24.89 42.41
N LYS A 4 27.16 26.02 42.52
CA LYS A 4 26.72 27.23 43.22
C LYS A 4 27.42 28.45 42.62
N GLU A 5 27.20 29.63 43.17
CA GLU A 5 27.83 30.86 42.69
C GLU A 5 29.36 30.78 42.76
N GLY A 6 30.03 31.05 41.64
CA GLY A 6 31.49 30.92 41.50
C GLY A 6 32.03 29.50 41.29
N GLU A 7 31.23 28.43 41.46
CA GLU A 7 31.72 27.04 41.37
C GLU A 7 31.08 26.24 40.23
N HIS A 8 31.92 25.65 39.38
CA HIS A 8 31.52 24.88 38.21
C HIS A 8 32.21 23.51 38.19
N GLN A 9 31.50 22.48 37.76
CA GLN A 9 32.04 21.14 37.56
C GLN A 9 31.84 20.70 36.11
N LEU A 10 32.88 20.10 35.54
CA LEU A 10 32.82 19.43 34.25
C LEU A 10 32.17 18.06 34.45
N VAL A 11 31.17 17.76 33.62
CA VAL A 11 30.50 16.46 33.58
C VAL A 11 30.65 15.91 32.17
N LEU A 12 31.17 14.70 32.07
CA LEU A 12 31.32 13.96 30.83
C LEU A 12 30.42 12.73 30.93
N THR A 13 29.67 12.46 29.87
CA THR A 13 28.80 11.27 29.79
C THR A 13 28.98 10.64 28.42
N SER A 14 29.19 9.32 28.40
CA SER A 14 29.23 8.59 27.14
C SER A 14 27.89 8.67 26.43
N LYS A 15 27.91 8.77 25.10
CA LYS A 15 26.68 8.69 24.28
C LYS A 15 26.16 7.26 24.14
N LYS A 16 26.96 6.26 24.53
CA LYS A 16 26.63 4.84 24.46
C LYS A 16 26.55 4.25 25.87
N THR A 17 25.75 3.21 26.02
CA THR A 17 25.60 2.43 27.26
C THR A 17 26.51 1.20 27.23
N GLY A 18 26.54 0.45 28.35
CA GLY A 18 27.32 -0.78 28.47
C GLY A 18 28.74 -0.56 28.94
N THR A 19 29.33 -1.61 29.51
CA THR A 19 30.67 -1.60 30.13
C THR A 19 31.75 -1.13 29.16
N ASP A 20 31.62 -1.49 27.88
CA ASP A 20 32.58 -1.12 26.82
C ASP A 20 32.55 0.38 26.48
N SER A 21 31.53 1.09 26.96
CA SER A 21 31.40 2.54 26.81
C SER A 21 31.97 3.31 28.01
N ALA A 22 32.64 2.64 28.94
CA ALA A 22 33.38 3.28 30.03
C ALA A 22 34.47 4.20 29.45
N MET A 23 34.54 5.44 29.95
CA MET A 23 35.49 6.43 29.47
C MET A 23 36.79 6.38 30.27
N GLU A 24 37.91 6.37 29.57
CA GLU A 24 39.22 6.67 30.12
C GLU A 24 39.67 8.05 29.64
N ILE A 25 40.20 8.86 30.56
CA ILE A 25 40.64 10.22 30.30
C ILE A 25 42.13 10.33 30.64
N GLU A 26 42.90 10.71 29.63
CA GLU A 26 44.34 10.94 29.69
C GLU A 26 44.63 12.37 29.25
N VAL A 27 45.45 13.10 30.02
CA VAL A 27 45.93 14.44 29.67
C VAL A 27 47.42 14.37 29.35
N LYS A 28 47.80 14.76 28.13
CA LYS A 28 49.21 14.79 27.66
C LYS A 28 49.68 16.22 27.49
N GLY A 29 50.93 16.49 27.87
CA GLY A 29 51.59 17.77 27.64
C GLY A 29 51.24 18.89 28.64
N ASP A 30 50.33 18.66 29.59
CA ASP A 30 49.97 19.62 30.64
C ASP A 30 49.81 18.91 31.99
N SER A 31 50.81 19.06 32.87
CA SER A 31 50.84 18.39 34.16
C SER A 31 49.85 18.96 35.17
N GLU A 32 49.53 20.26 35.08
CA GLU A 32 48.58 20.89 36.01
C GLU A 32 47.14 20.50 35.67
N LEU A 33 46.79 20.48 34.39
CA LEU A 33 45.48 19.97 33.95
C LEU A 33 45.34 18.47 34.23
N ASN A 34 46.43 17.70 34.07
CA ASN A 34 46.42 16.28 34.39
C ASN A 34 46.08 16.03 35.87
N LYS A 35 46.50 16.89 36.80
CA LYS A 35 46.15 16.75 38.23
C LYS A 35 44.64 16.88 38.52
N ILE A 36 43.85 17.38 37.57
CA ILE A 36 42.42 17.67 37.76
C ILE A 36 41.54 16.74 36.91
N LEU A 37 41.95 16.42 35.68
CA LEU A 37 41.07 15.88 34.64
C LEU A 37 41.38 14.45 34.20
N ASN A 38 42.29 13.74 34.87
CA ASN A 38 42.59 12.34 34.52
C ASN A 38 41.60 11.34 35.18
N SER A 39 41.56 10.10 34.67
CA SER A 39 40.65 9.04 35.17
C SER A 39 40.73 8.74 36.67
N SER A 40 41.88 8.97 37.33
CA SER A 40 42.02 8.77 38.79
C SER A 40 41.36 9.87 39.61
N GLN A 41 41.21 11.06 39.03
CA GLN A 41 40.67 12.25 39.69
C GLN A 41 39.17 12.44 39.38
N MET A 42 38.73 12.02 38.19
CA MET A 42 37.33 12.04 37.81
C MET A 42 36.64 10.75 38.30
N GLN A 43 35.84 10.87 39.36
CA GLN A 43 35.05 9.75 39.87
C GLN A 43 33.75 9.57 39.06
N PRO A 44 33.43 8.35 38.60
CA PRO A 44 32.19 8.09 37.88
C PRO A 44 30.99 8.28 38.81
N THR A 45 30.07 9.15 38.44
CA THR A 45 28.80 9.35 39.18
C THR A 45 27.77 8.27 38.86
N VAL A 46 27.86 7.66 37.67
CA VAL A 46 27.07 6.51 37.23
C VAL A 46 28.03 5.55 36.53
N ALA A 47 28.13 4.32 37.04
CA ALA A 47 28.96 3.30 36.42
C ALA A 47 28.36 2.84 35.08
N ALA A 48 29.22 2.52 34.12
CA ALA A 48 28.79 1.91 32.88
C ALA A 48 28.44 0.44 33.13
N GLU A 49 27.19 0.06 32.90
CA GLU A 49 26.69 -1.30 33.12
C GLU A 49 26.00 -1.82 31.86
N ASN A 50 26.17 -3.11 31.59
CA ASN A 50 25.40 -3.81 30.59
C ASN A 50 24.02 -4.19 31.16
N ALA A 51 23.02 -4.22 30.29
CA ALA A 51 21.73 -4.79 30.61
C ALA A 51 21.86 -6.30 30.77
N LYS A 52 21.35 -6.84 31.88
CA LYS A 52 21.31 -8.27 32.16
C LYS A 52 19.85 -8.71 32.28
N VAL A 53 19.43 -9.65 31.46
CA VAL A 53 18.07 -10.17 31.49
C VAL A 53 18.10 -11.69 31.40
N THR A 54 17.08 -12.36 31.95
CA THR A 54 16.93 -13.81 31.86
C THR A 54 15.69 -14.12 31.04
N ILE A 55 15.86 -14.78 29.90
CA ILE A 55 14.76 -15.18 29.02
C ILE A 55 14.68 -16.71 29.05
N ASN A 56 13.55 -17.27 29.47
CA ASN A 56 13.34 -18.72 29.57
C ASN A 56 14.48 -19.47 30.31
N GLY A 57 15.02 -18.85 31.37
CA GLY A 57 16.11 -19.43 32.17
C GLY A 57 17.52 -19.18 31.63
N ILE A 58 17.66 -18.57 30.45
CA ILE A 58 18.96 -18.22 29.86
C ILE A 58 19.27 -16.77 30.20
N GLN A 59 20.36 -16.55 30.94
CA GLN A 59 20.87 -15.21 31.18
C GLN A 59 21.59 -14.70 29.93
N ILE A 60 21.22 -13.49 29.52
CA ILE A 60 21.86 -12.77 28.41
C ILE A 60 22.29 -11.38 28.89
N GLU A 61 23.35 -10.87 28.28
CA GLU A 61 23.94 -9.57 28.61
C GLU A 61 24.13 -8.75 27.34
N TYR A 62 23.68 -7.50 27.36
CA TYR A 62 23.73 -6.59 26.21
C TYR A 62 24.21 -5.21 26.65
N SER A 63 24.97 -4.53 25.79
CA SER A 63 25.45 -3.18 26.07
C SER A 63 24.34 -2.11 26.03
N SER A 64 23.14 -2.45 25.52
CA SER A 64 21.99 -1.55 25.39
C SER A 64 20.75 -2.13 26.07
N ASN A 65 19.85 -1.24 26.49
CA ASN A 65 18.50 -1.60 26.93
C ASN A 65 17.57 -1.97 25.75
N GLU A 66 17.98 -1.72 24.52
CA GLU A 66 17.33 -2.25 23.32
C GLU A 66 18.02 -3.55 22.91
N ILE A 67 17.42 -4.67 23.28
CA ILE A 67 17.90 -6.02 22.96
C ILE A 67 17.22 -6.46 21.67
N LYS A 68 18.00 -6.65 20.62
CA LYS A 68 17.51 -7.10 19.30
C LYS A 68 17.80 -8.58 19.11
N ASP A 69 16.87 -9.26 18.44
CA ASP A 69 16.99 -10.66 18.02
C ASP A 69 17.32 -11.64 19.16
N ALA A 70 16.78 -11.40 20.35
CA ALA A 70 16.87 -12.35 21.46
C ALA A 70 15.52 -12.46 22.19
N PRO A 71 14.65 -13.42 21.80
CA PRO A 71 14.80 -14.41 20.72
C PRO A 71 14.82 -13.82 19.30
N GLU A 72 15.28 -14.59 18.31
CA GLU A 72 15.37 -14.18 16.90
C GLU A 72 14.06 -13.55 16.40
N GLY A 73 14.15 -12.37 15.76
CA GLY A 73 13.00 -11.63 15.26
C GLY A 73 12.20 -10.87 16.33
N ILE A 74 12.64 -10.88 17.59
CA ILE A 74 12.01 -10.14 18.69
C ILE A 74 12.98 -9.07 19.20
N THR A 75 12.47 -7.84 19.33
CA THR A 75 13.17 -6.73 19.99
C THR A 75 12.51 -6.45 21.33
N PHE A 76 13.30 -6.45 22.40
CA PHE A 76 12.89 -5.99 23.72
C PHE A 76 13.48 -4.62 24.01
N THR A 77 12.65 -3.74 24.56
CA THR A 77 13.11 -2.49 25.17
C THR A 77 12.95 -2.60 26.68
N LEU A 78 14.07 -2.71 27.38
CA LEU A 78 14.10 -2.79 28.83
C LEU A 78 13.90 -1.40 29.44
N VAL A 79 12.83 -1.24 30.22
CA VAL A 79 12.47 0.07 30.79
C VAL A 79 12.86 0.15 32.27
N LYS A 80 12.63 -0.93 33.02
CA LYS A 80 12.93 -1.05 34.45
C LYS A 80 13.28 -2.48 34.81
N THR A 81 13.97 -2.65 35.92
CA THR A 81 14.14 -3.97 36.54
C THR A 81 12.79 -4.48 37.03
N ALA A 82 12.59 -5.80 36.91
CA ALA A 82 11.38 -6.45 37.39
C ALA A 82 11.22 -6.28 38.92
N GLU A 83 9.98 -6.31 39.39
CA GLU A 83 9.68 -6.22 40.81
C GLU A 83 10.33 -7.36 41.60
N LYS A 84 10.68 -7.09 42.85
CA LYS A 84 11.26 -8.09 43.75
C LYS A 84 10.20 -8.56 44.74
N ASP A 85 9.98 -9.87 44.78
CA ASP A 85 9.32 -10.53 45.89
C ASP A 85 10.33 -10.78 47.02
N LYS A 86 9.88 -10.62 48.27
CA LYS A 86 10.76 -10.74 49.45
C LYS A 86 11.28 -12.16 49.69
N ALA A 87 10.59 -13.18 49.18
CA ALA A 87 10.92 -14.58 49.42
C ALA A 87 11.55 -15.28 48.20
N SER A 88 11.26 -14.82 46.97
CA SER A 88 11.56 -15.55 45.73
C SER A 88 12.44 -14.81 44.70
N GLY A 89 12.84 -13.57 44.97
CA GLY A 89 13.71 -12.80 44.07
C GLY A 89 12.93 -11.98 43.04
N LEU A 90 13.45 -11.84 41.82
CA LEU A 90 12.78 -11.08 40.76
C LEU A 90 11.53 -11.82 40.27
N ILE A 91 10.40 -11.12 40.19
CA ILE A 91 9.15 -11.64 39.64
C ILE A 91 9.28 -11.67 38.12
N SER A 92 9.06 -12.83 37.52
CA SER A 92 9.15 -12.99 36.06
C SER A 92 7.87 -12.50 35.37
N GLU A 93 8.02 -11.75 34.28
CA GLU A 93 6.91 -11.35 33.41
C GLU A 93 6.73 -12.37 32.26
N THR A 94 5.48 -12.60 31.86
CA THR A 94 5.17 -13.51 30.74
C THR A 94 4.88 -12.70 29.48
N VAL A 95 5.71 -12.89 28.45
CA VAL A 95 5.48 -12.35 27.11
C VAL A 95 5.00 -13.48 26.20
N THR A 96 3.81 -13.32 25.64
CA THR A 96 3.24 -14.30 24.70
C THR A 96 3.31 -13.77 23.27
N VAL A 97 4.00 -14.49 22.39
CA VAL A 97 4.00 -14.21 20.96
C VAL A 97 2.91 -15.06 20.30
N ALA A 98 1.94 -14.39 19.71
CA ALA A 98 0.86 -15.03 18.96
C ALA A 98 0.83 -14.49 17.53
N ARG A 99 0.29 -15.30 16.61
CA ARG A 99 0.08 -14.84 15.24
C ARG A 99 -1.00 -13.77 15.22
N ASP A 100 -0.65 -12.61 14.69
CA ASP A 100 -1.61 -11.58 14.33
C ASP A 100 -2.13 -11.82 12.89
N ILE A 101 -3.43 -12.05 12.76
CA ILE A 101 -4.10 -12.24 11.46
C ILE A 101 -4.77 -10.97 10.95
N GLU A 102 -4.92 -9.94 11.79
CA GLU A 102 -5.71 -8.75 11.49
C GLU A 102 -5.17 -7.95 10.28
N PRO A 103 -3.83 -7.78 10.11
CA PRO A 103 -3.29 -7.09 8.94
C PRO A 103 -3.66 -7.81 7.64
N THR A 104 -3.52 -9.14 7.60
CA THR A 104 -3.85 -9.94 6.41
C THR A 104 -5.35 -9.94 6.15
N LYS A 105 -6.18 -10.10 7.19
CA LYS A 105 -7.64 -10.03 7.09
C LYS A 105 -8.09 -8.69 6.52
N LYS A 106 -7.55 -7.59 7.04
CA LYS A 106 -7.84 -6.23 6.57
C LYS A 106 -7.43 -6.03 5.11
N ALA A 107 -6.25 -6.51 4.70
CA ALA A 107 -5.81 -6.41 3.31
C ALA A 107 -6.77 -7.15 2.35
N ILE A 108 -7.22 -8.36 2.72
CA ILE A 108 -8.19 -9.14 1.96
C ILE A 108 -9.54 -8.41 1.85
N LYS A 109 -10.04 -7.87 2.97
CA LYS A 109 -11.30 -7.09 2.99
C LYS A 109 -11.22 -5.86 2.08
N ASN A 110 -10.15 -5.08 2.21
CA ASN A 110 -9.93 -3.89 1.38
C ASN A 110 -9.89 -4.24 -0.11
N TRP A 111 -9.28 -5.37 -0.48
CA TRP A 111 -9.25 -5.83 -1.86
C TRP A 111 -10.64 -6.24 -2.37
N VAL A 112 -11.43 -6.97 -1.55
CA VAL A 112 -12.83 -7.31 -1.87
C VAL A 112 -13.68 -6.05 -2.05
N ASP A 113 -13.52 -5.07 -1.17
CA ASP A 113 -14.22 -3.79 -1.26
C ASP A 113 -13.84 -3.03 -2.53
N ALA A 114 -12.54 -3.00 -2.88
CA ALA A 114 -12.07 -2.39 -4.11
C ALA A 114 -12.66 -3.06 -5.37
N TYR A 115 -12.70 -4.40 -5.41
CA TYR A 115 -13.37 -5.14 -6.48
C TYR A 115 -14.87 -4.80 -6.56
N ASN A 116 -15.56 -4.76 -5.42
CA ASN A 116 -17.00 -4.46 -5.36
C ASN A 116 -17.32 -3.03 -5.79
N ASN A 117 -16.44 -2.08 -5.46
CA ASN A 117 -16.53 -0.70 -5.92
C ASN A 117 -16.33 -0.63 -7.43
N LEU A 118 -15.32 -1.31 -7.98
CA LEU A 118 -15.11 -1.40 -9.43
C LEU A 118 -16.32 -2.05 -10.14
N HIS A 119 -16.86 -3.13 -9.58
CA HIS A 119 -18.05 -3.79 -10.11
C HIS A 119 -19.25 -2.83 -10.17
N SER A 120 -19.51 -2.12 -9.08
CA SER A 120 -20.63 -1.16 -9.00
C SER A 120 -20.44 0.03 -9.94
N PHE A 121 -19.20 0.52 -10.03
CA PHE A 121 -18.82 1.57 -10.98
C PHE A 121 -19.06 1.12 -12.42
N TYR A 122 -18.53 -0.04 -12.82
CA TYR A 122 -18.70 -0.59 -14.16
C TYR A 122 -20.18 -0.78 -14.51
N LYS A 123 -20.98 -1.38 -13.61
CA LYS A 123 -22.43 -1.56 -13.81
C LYS A 123 -23.16 -0.23 -14.04
N THR A 124 -22.75 0.83 -13.33
CA THR A 124 -23.29 2.18 -13.56
C THR A 124 -22.88 2.72 -14.93
N GLN A 125 -21.60 2.60 -15.29
CA GLN A 125 -21.07 3.13 -16.54
C GLN A 125 -21.54 2.36 -17.78
N THR A 126 -22.01 1.12 -17.64
CA THR A 126 -22.53 0.30 -18.75
C THR A 126 -24.03 0.03 -18.62
N LYS A 127 -24.76 0.80 -17.81
CA LYS A 127 -26.21 0.64 -17.64
C LYS A 127 -26.91 0.84 -18.99
N TYR A 128 -27.84 -0.05 -19.30
CA TYR A 128 -28.78 0.10 -20.42
C TYR A 128 -30.19 0.34 -19.90
N GLU A 129 -30.88 1.32 -20.48
CA GLU A 129 -32.27 1.63 -20.23
C GLU A 129 -33.07 1.48 -21.53
N PRO A 130 -34.00 0.50 -21.61
CA PRO A 130 -34.71 0.21 -22.84
C PRO A 130 -35.67 1.35 -23.21
N THR A 131 -35.73 1.65 -24.51
CA THR A 131 -36.70 2.59 -25.11
C THR A 131 -37.59 1.84 -26.10
N LYS A 132 -38.72 2.44 -26.52
CA LYS A 132 -39.60 1.77 -27.48
C LYS A 132 -38.93 1.70 -28.85
N LEU A 133 -39.35 0.73 -29.66
CA LEU A 133 -38.85 0.58 -31.02
C LEU A 133 -39.10 1.87 -31.82
N GLY A 134 -38.03 2.43 -32.38
CA GLY A 134 -38.07 3.69 -33.14
C GLY A 134 -37.81 4.95 -32.32
N GLU A 135 -37.68 4.85 -30.99
CA GLU A 135 -37.27 5.98 -30.14
C GLU A 135 -35.74 6.09 -30.06
N ALA A 136 -35.26 7.31 -29.80
CA ALA A 136 -33.84 7.55 -29.53
C ALA A 136 -33.37 6.77 -28.29
N PRO A 137 -32.07 6.42 -28.18
CA PRO A 137 -31.52 5.82 -26.98
C PRO A 137 -31.74 6.69 -25.73
N SER A 138 -32.00 6.06 -24.58
CA SER A 138 -32.19 6.78 -23.32
C SER A 138 -30.95 7.60 -22.95
N ALA A 139 -31.17 8.85 -22.51
CA ALA A 139 -30.12 9.71 -21.96
C ALA A 139 -29.57 9.19 -20.61
N ASN A 140 -30.27 8.24 -19.98
CA ASN A 140 -29.85 7.59 -18.73
C ASN A 140 -28.94 6.38 -18.96
N ASN A 141 -28.57 6.07 -20.20
CA ASN A 141 -27.59 5.04 -20.51
C ASN A 141 -26.21 5.44 -19.96
N GLY A 142 -25.46 4.45 -19.49
CA GLY A 142 -24.09 4.66 -19.04
C GLY A 142 -23.17 5.06 -20.19
N VAL A 143 -22.19 5.91 -19.91
CA VAL A 143 -21.30 6.49 -20.94
C VAL A 143 -20.37 5.47 -21.61
N LEU A 144 -20.14 4.32 -20.97
CA LEU A 144 -19.35 3.20 -21.48
C LEU A 144 -20.24 2.07 -22.02
N LEU A 145 -21.54 2.31 -22.23
CA LEU A 145 -22.41 1.34 -22.87
C LEU A 145 -21.83 0.95 -24.24
N ASN A 146 -21.64 -0.35 -24.47
CA ASN A 146 -21.01 -0.93 -25.66
C ASN A 146 -19.51 -0.61 -25.85
N ASP A 147 -18.84 0.00 -24.88
CA ASP A 147 -17.38 0.17 -24.95
C ASP A 147 -16.67 -1.17 -24.74
N ARG A 148 -16.00 -1.66 -25.80
CA ARG A 148 -15.37 -2.98 -25.80
C ARG A 148 -14.13 -3.02 -24.92
N SER A 149 -13.38 -1.92 -24.81
CA SER A 149 -12.13 -1.86 -24.06
C SER A 149 -12.36 -1.98 -22.55
N SER A 150 -13.33 -1.25 -22.01
CA SER A 150 -13.75 -1.38 -20.62
C SER A 150 -14.37 -2.74 -20.34
N ALA A 151 -15.17 -3.28 -21.26
CA ALA A 151 -15.75 -4.62 -21.12
C ALA A 151 -14.69 -5.72 -21.04
N MET A 152 -13.68 -5.70 -21.92
CA MET A 152 -12.57 -6.64 -21.88
C MET A 152 -11.76 -6.50 -20.59
N SER A 153 -11.45 -5.27 -20.17
CA SER A 153 -10.66 -5.02 -18.96
C SER A 153 -11.39 -5.51 -17.70
N PHE A 154 -12.67 -5.16 -17.56
CA PHE A 154 -13.49 -5.63 -16.45
C PHE A 154 -13.66 -7.15 -16.45
N SER A 155 -13.89 -7.76 -17.62
CA SER A 155 -13.99 -9.21 -17.75
C SER A 155 -12.72 -9.91 -17.28
N GLN A 156 -11.54 -9.35 -17.57
CA GLN A 156 -10.29 -9.97 -17.17
C GLN A 156 -10.01 -9.81 -15.66
N VAL A 157 -10.34 -8.66 -15.05
CA VAL A 157 -10.34 -8.51 -13.57
C VAL A 157 -11.28 -9.52 -12.94
N LYS A 158 -12.48 -9.68 -13.49
CA LYS A 158 -13.42 -10.70 -13.04
C LYS A 158 -12.84 -12.10 -13.22
N ASN A 159 -12.23 -12.43 -14.36
CA ASN A 159 -11.65 -13.76 -14.59
C ASN A 159 -10.55 -14.10 -13.57
N LEU A 160 -9.71 -13.13 -13.19
CA LEU A 160 -8.69 -13.33 -12.15
C LEU A 160 -9.31 -13.86 -10.84
N THR A 161 -10.51 -13.42 -10.46
CA THR A 161 -11.22 -13.91 -9.27
C THR A 161 -11.68 -15.37 -9.37
N PHE A 162 -11.73 -15.93 -10.57
CA PHE A 162 -12.03 -17.35 -10.83
C PHE A 162 -10.77 -18.19 -11.11
N ASN A 163 -9.60 -17.57 -11.20
CA ASN A 163 -8.37 -18.29 -11.53
C ASN A 163 -8.06 -19.32 -10.45
N VAL A 164 -7.89 -20.56 -10.90
CA VAL A 164 -7.38 -21.65 -10.07
C VAL A 164 -5.86 -21.61 -10.15
N GLN A 165 -5.23 -21.39 -9.01
CA GLN A 165 -3.78 -21.41 -8.89
C GLN A 165 -3.26 -22.85 -9.08
N ASN A 166 -2.11 -23.03 -9.72
CA ASN A 166 -1.54 -24.37 -9.97
C ASN A 166 -0.98 -25.01 -8.69
N ARG A 167 -1.90 -25.48 -7.83
CA ARG A 167 -1.60 -26.01 -6.49
C ARG A 167 -2.62 -27.10 -6.11
N PRO A 168 -2.20 -28.11 -5.32
CA PRO A 168 -3.05 -29.26 -4.99
C PRO A 168 -4.23 -28.90 -4.08
N ASP A 169 -4.09 -27.89 -3.22
CA ASP A 169 -5.11 -27.44 -2.29
C ASP A 169 -5.12 -25.92 -2.16
N MET A 170 -6.22 -25.37 -1.60
CA MET A 170 -6.36 -23.94 -1.33
C MET A 170 -6.05 -23.05 -2.54
N ASN A 171 -6.50 -23.48 -3.71
CA ASN A 171 -6.11 -22.95 -5.01
C ASN A 171 -7.09 -21.93 -5.61
N HIS A 172 -8.12 -21.52 -4.89
CA HIS A 172 -9.11 -20.54 -5.35
C HIS A 172 -9.77 -19.82 -4.16
N LEU A 173 -10.37 -18.66 -4.41
CA LEU A 173 -10.90 -17.72 -3.40
C LEU A 173 -11.91 -18.35 -2.41
N ASN A 174 -12.78 -19.25 -2.88
CA ASN A 174 -13.79 -19.89 -2.02
C ASN A 174 -13.18 -20.69 -0.86
N HIS A 175 -11.96 -21.22 -1.00
CA HIS A 175 -11.25 -21.90 0.09
C HIS A 175 -10.96 -20.96 1.28
N PHE A 176 -10.83 -19.66 1.01
CA PHE A 176 -10.59 -18.61 2.00
C PHE A 176 -11.87 -17.93 2.48
N GLY A 177 -13.04 -18.45 2.10
CA GLY A 177 -14.34 -17.85 2.46
C GLY A 177 -14.73 -16.66 1.59
N ILE A 178 -14.07 -16.45 0.45
CA ILE A 178 -14.40 -15.36 -0.48
C ILE A 178 -15.21 -15.97 -1.63
N GLY A 179 -16.48 -15.59 -1.74
CA GLY A 179 -17.42 -16.09 -2.76
C GLY A 179 -18.17 -14.97 -3.47
N PHE A 180 -19.20 -15.30 -4.26
CA PHE A 180 -20.01 -14.33 -4.99
C PHE A 180 -21.46 -14.31 -4.51
N ASN A 181 -22.08 -13.14 -4.50
CA ASN A 181 -23.53 -13.01 -4.41
C ASN A 181 -24.19 -13.13 -5.79
N HIS A 182 -25.53 -13.12 -5.83
CA HIS A 182 -26.30 -13.20 -7.08
C HIS A 182 -26.07 -12.03 -8.06
N GLU A 183 -25.53 -10.91 -7.59
CA GLU A 183 -25.18 -9.74 -8.41
C GLU A 183 -23.78 -9.86 -9.02
N GLY A 184 -22.97 -10.83 -8.60
CA GLY A 184 -21.57 -11.00 -9.02
C GLY A 184 -20.59 -10.13 -8.24
N LYS A 185 -21.00 -9.57 -7.10
CA LYS A 185 -20.12 -8.96 -6.10
C LYS A 185 -19.49 -10.03 -5.21
N LEU A 186 -18.29 -9.76 -4.74
CA LEU A 186 -17.60 -10.60 -3.79
C LEU A 186 -18.18 -10.44 -2.38
N THR A 187 -18.21 -11.55 -1.64
CA THR A 187 -18.66 -11.66 -0.26
C THR A 187 -17.63 -12.42 0.56
N ILE A 188 -17.57 -12.15 1.86
CA ILE A 188 -16.61 -12.79 2.78
C ILE A 188 -17.38 -13.52 3.88
N ASP A 189 -17.09 -14.80 4.05
CA ASP A 189 -17.37 -15.54 5.29
C ASP A 189 -16.23 -15.29 6.28
N ASP A 190 -16.43 -14.36 7.20
CA ASP A 190 -15.45 -13.98 8.22
C ASP A 190 -14.98 -15.18 9.07
N LYS A 191 -15.87 -16.14 9.38
CA LYS A 191 -15.50 -17.30 10.22
C LYS A 191 -14.56 -18.23 9.46
N LYS A 192 -14.86 -18.47 8.18
CA LYS A 192 -14.01 -19.31 7.32
C LYS A 192 -12.68 -18.63 7.01
N LEU A 193 -12.69 -17.31 6.78
CA LEU A 193 -11.47 -16.53 6.58
C LEU A 193 -10.59 -16.59 7.83
N ASP A 194 -11.14 -16.31 9.02
CA ASP A 194 -10.39 -16.33 10.28
C ASP A 194 -9.78 -17.69 10.57
N LYS A 195 -10.56 -18.76 10.38
CA LYS A 195 -10.07 -20.14 10.51
C LYS A 195 -8.91 -20.40 9.56
N THR A 196 -9.05 -19.98 8.31
CA THR A 196 -8.03 -20.20 7.28
C THR A 196 -6.73 -19.45 7.57
N LEU A 197 -6.82 -18.19 8.03
CA LEU A 197 -5.66 -17.37 8.39
C LEU A 197 -4.91 -17.92 9.61
N LYS A 198 -5.63 -18.51 10.57
CA LYS A 198 -5.04 -19.13 11.77
C LYS A 198 -4.40 -20.47 11.44
N ASP A 199 -5.15 -21.35 10.78
CA ASP A 199 -4.78 -22.76 10.62
C ASP A 199 -3.81 -22.98 9.45
N ASN A 200 -3.86 -22.16 8.40
CA ASN A 200 -3.12 -22.40 7.15
C ASN A 200 -2.35 -21.15 6.65
N PRO A 201 -1.52 -20.50 7.47
CA PRO A 201 -0.82 -19.25 7.15
C PRO A 201 0.09 -19.35 5.92
N VAL A 202 0.81 -20.47 5.78
CA VAL A 202 1.76 -20.71 4.69
C VAL A 202 0.99 -20.82 3.39
N LYS A 203 -0.15 -21.53 3.39
CA LYS A 203 -1.02 -21.69 2.21
C LYS A 203 -1.70 -20.38 1.83
N VAL A 204 -2.08 -19.55 2.80
CA VAL A 204 -2.57 -18.18 2.54
C VAL A 204 -1.51 -17.36 1.82
N LYS A 205 -0.29 -17.27 2.37
CA LYS A 205 0.81 -16.55 1.73
C LYS A 205 1.07 -17.08 0.33
N GLN A 206 1.13 -18.39 0.20
CA GLN A 206 1.39 -19.11 -1.04
C GLN A 206 0.30 -18.91 -2.12
N PHE A 207 -0.97 -18.80 -1.73
CA PHE A 207 -2.07 -18.53 -2.66
C PHE A 207 -2.08 -17.07 -3.11
N PHE A 208 -2.00 -16.13 -2.16
CA PHE A 208 -2.09 -14.71 -2.47
C PHE A 208 -0.80 -14.18 -3.11
N MET A 209 0.36 -14.49 -2.55
CA MET A 209 1.64 -13.92 -3.01
C MET A 209 2.38 -14.81 -4.00
N GLY A 210 2.19 -16.13 -3.96
CA GLY A 210 2.98 -17.06 -4.79
C GLY A 210 4.48 -16.88 -4.60
N ASP A 211 5.21 -16.66 -5.71
CA ASP A 211 6.63 -16.32 -5.74
C ASP A 211 6.92 -14.82 -5.49
N GLY A 212 5.89 -13.97 -5.51
CA GLY A 212 6.00 -12.52 -5.38
C GLY A 212 6.38 -11.79 -6.67
N GLU A 213 6.52 -12.50 -7.79
CA GLU A 213 6.96 -11.95 -9.08
C GLU A 213 5.98 -12.27 -10.22
N THR A 214 5.63 -13.55 -10.39
CA THR A 214 4.82 -14.03 -11.53
C THR A 214 3.60 -14.84 -11.13
N THR A 215 3.66 -15.55 -10.00
CA THR A 215 2.61 -16.46 -9.55
C THR A 215 1.95 -15.95 -8.27
N GLY A 216 0.72 -16.41 -8.03
CA GLY A 216 -0.07 -16.01 -6.88
C GLY A 216 -1.17 -15.03 -7.27
N PHE A 217 -2.32 -15.18 -6.64
CA PHE A 217 -3.52 -14.43 -6.97
C PHE A 217 -3.32 -12.91 -6.96
N ALA A 218 -2.69 -12.37 -5.91
CA ALA A 218 -2.44 -10.93 -5.77
C ALA A 218 -1.35 -10.45 -6.73
N THR A 219 -0.31 -11.26 -6.94
CA THR A 219 0.80 -10.98 -7.87
C THR A 219 0.30 -10.92 -9.32
N GLU A 220 -0.46 -11.93 -9.75
CA GLU A 220 -1.09 -11.97 -11.08
C GLU A 220 -2.05 -10.79 -11.28
N THR A 221 -2.88 -10.50 -10.26
CA THR A 221 -3.80 -9.36 -10.29
C THR A 221 -3.04 -8.04 -10.42
N PHE A 222 -1.99 -7.85 -9.64
CA PHE A 222 -1.14 -6.67 -9.69
C PHE A 222 -0.47 -6.51 -11.06
N ASN A 223 0.13 -7.57 -11.60
CA ASN A 223 0.79 -7.55 -12.90
C ASN A 223 -0.19 -7.22 -14.04
N TYR A 224 -1.38 -7.81 -14.00
CA TYR A 224 -2.44 -7.50 -14.96
C TYR A 224 -2.87 -6.02 -14.87
N LEU A 225 -3.14 -5.52 -13.67
CA LEU A 225 -3.54 -4.13 -13.47
C LEU A 225 -2.44 -3.16 -13.86
N LYS A 226 -1.18 -3.44 -13.52
CA LYS A 226 -0.01 -2.63 -13.90
C LYS A 226 0.07 -2.46 -15.41
N LYS A 227 -0.08 -3.54 -16.18
CA LYS A 227 -0.11 -3.49 -17.65
C LYS A 227 -1.35 -2.77 -18.19
N THR A 228 -2.51 -2.99 -17.56
CA THR A 228 -3.79 -2.44 -18.04
C THR A 228 -3.88 -0.93 -17.82
N LEU A 229 -3.35 -0.46 -16.69
CA LEU A 229 -3.35 0.93 -16.25
C LEU A 229 -2.10 1.71 -16.67
N ASP A 230 -1.20 1.10 -17.44
CA ASP A 230 -0.03 1.77 -17.96
C ASP A 230 -0.44 3.00 -18.78
N THR A 231 0.19 4.14 -18.49
CA THR A 231 -0.20 5.45 -19.02
C THR A 231 0.34 5.73 -20.42
N LEU A 232 1.11 4.81 -21.01
CA LEU A 232 1.70 4.96 -22.33
C LEU A 232 1.27 3.82 -23.26
N GLU A 233 1.30 2.58 -22.77
CA GLU A 233 1.04 1.36 -23.55
C GLU A 233 -0.22 0.61 -23.10
N GLY A 234 -0.85 1.06 -22.01
CA GLY A 234 -2.03 0.39 -21.46
C GLY A 234 -3.22 0.44 -22.42
N PRO A 235 -4.02 -0.63 -22.53
CA PRO A 235 -5.17 -0.70 -23.44
C PRO A 235 -6.19 0.43 -23.20
N LEU A 236 -6.37 0.88 -21.96
CA LEU A 236 -7.26 2.00 -21.63
C LEU A 236 -6.70 3.34 -22.11
N HIS A 237 -5.38 3.54 -21.98
CA HIS A 237 -4.70 4.72 -22.50
C HIS A 237 -4.78 4.77 -24.03
N LEU A 238 -4.44 3.65 -24.71
CA LEU A 238 -4.51 3.55 -26.17
C LEU A 238 -5.91 3.78 -26.72
N THR A 239 -6.95 3.32 -26.00
CA THR A 239 -8.35 3.58 -26.35
C THR A 239 -8.65 5.07 -26.24
N THR A 240 -8.24 5.72 -25.15
CA THR A 240 -8.40 7.17 -24.94
C THR A 240 -7.71 7.98 -26.05
N GLU A 241 -6.48 7.63 -26.41
CA GLU A 241 -5.74 8.28 -27.49
C GLU A 241 -6.43 8.12 -28.85
N SER A 242 -6.96 6.92 -29.14
CA SER A 242 -7.72 6.68 -30.36
C SER A 242 -8.98 7.55 -30.42
N LEU A 243 -9.71 7.65 -29.31
CA LEU A 243 -10.91 8.49 -29.20
C LEU A 243 -10.57 9.98 -29.37
N ASN A 244 -9.49 10.47 -28.76
CA ASN A 244 -9.02 11.85 -28.92
C ASN A 244 -8.67 12.18 -30.38
N LYS A 245 -8.01 11.25 -31.09
CA LYS A 245 -7.72 11.39 -32.52
C LYS A 245 -8.99 11.43 -33.36
N GLN A 246 -9.98 10.58 -33.05
CA GLN A 246 -11.27 10.59 -33.73
C GLN A 246 -12.01 11.92 -33.52
N ILE A 247 -12.03 12.44 -32.30
CA ILE A 247 -12.60 13.76 -31.98
C ILE A 247 -11.95 14.85 -32.84
N LYS A 248 -10.61 14.87 -32.93
CA LYS A 248 -9.89 15.84 -33.75
C LYS A 248 -10.25 15.74 -35.24
N ILE A 249 -10.36 14.53 -35.78
CA ILE A 249 -10.77 14.31 -37.17
C ILE A 249 -12.20 14.80 -37.40
N LEU A 250 -13.11 14.52 -36.48
CA LEU A 250 -14.51 14.95 -36.58
C LEU A 250 -14.64 16.47 -36.53
N ASN A 251 -13.90 17.15 -35.66
CA ASN A 251 -13.89 18.62 -35.60
C ASN A 251 -13.43 19.24 -36.93
N ASN A 252 -12.33 18.73 -37.51
CA ASN A 252 -11.86 19.21 -38.82
C ASN A 252 -12.90 18.99 -39.94
N LYS A 253 -13.64 17.88 -39.89
CA LYS A 253 -14.74 17.61 -40.84
C LYS A 253 -15.90 18.58 -40.65
N MET A 254 -16.27 18.89 -39.41
CA MET A 254 -17.32 19.87 -39.10
C MET A 254 -16.95 21.26 -39.63
N GLU A 255 -15.73 21.72 -39.38
CA GLU A 255 -15.22 23.00 -39.88
C GLU A 255 -15.25 23.06 -41.41
N SER A 256 -14.78 21.99 -42.07
CA SER A 256 -14.78 21.91 -43.54
C SER A 256 -16.20 21.92 -44.10
N ALA A 257 -17.13 21.20 -43.47
CA ALA A 257 -18.53 21.18 -43.88
C ALA A 257 -19.18 22.56 -43.71
N GLN A 258 -18.93 23.24 -42.59
CA GLN A 258 -19.41 24.59 -42.33
C GLN A 258 -18.91 25.58 -43.39
N LYS A 259 -17.61 25.56 -43.70
CA LYS A 259 -17.02 26.39 -44.76
C LYS A 259 -17.65 26.15 -46.13
N ASN A 260 -17.95 24.89 -46.46
CA ASN A 260 -18.61 24.53 -47.71
C ASN A 260 -20.05 25.05 -47.77
N ILE A 261 -20.80 24.97 -46.67
CA ILE A 261 -22.16 25.52 -46.57
C ILE A 261 -22.12 27.05 -46.77
N GLU A 262 -21.22 27.75 -46.08
CA GLU A 262 -21.06 29.20 -46.20
C GLU A 262 -20.71 29.62 -47.63
N THR A 263 -19.77 28.90 -48.26
CA THR A 263 -19.37 29.15 -49.66
C THR A 263 -20.57 28.97 -50.61
N LYS A 264 -21.33 27.88 -50.45
CA LYS A 264 -22.49 27.60 -51.31
C LYS A 264 -23.59 28.64 -51.12
N LEU A 265 -23.88 29.06 -49.89
CA LEU A 265 -24.81 30.15 -49.61
C LEU A 265 -24.37 31.46 -50.24
N LYS A 266 -23.07 31.80 -50.16
CA LYS A 266 -22.51 32.98 -50.82
C LYS A 266 -22.71 32.91 -52.33
N THR A 267 -22.34 31.80 -52.98
CA THR A 267 -22.53 31.62 -54.42
C THR A 267 -24.01 31.73 -54.84
N LEU A 268 -24.93 31.17 -54.05
CA LEU A 268 -26.37 31.29 -54.32
C LEU A 268 -26.86 32.74 -54.21
N ARG A 269 -26.40 33.47 -53.18
CA ARG A 269 -26.70 34.91 -53.03
C ARG A 269 -26.16 35.72 -54.20
N ASP A 270 -24.90 35.49 -54.59
CA ASP A 270 -24.26 36.18 -55.71
C ASP A 270 -25.02 35.92 -57.04
N LYS A 271 -25.46 34.67 -57.28
CA LYS A 271 -26.29 34.32 -58.45
C LYS A 271 -27.65 34.99 -58.42
N PHE A 272 -28.30 35.05 -57.26
CA PHE A 272 -29.61 35.69 -57.11
C PHE A 272 -29.54 37.19 -57.41
N ILE A 273 -28.53 37.88 -56.88
CA ILE A 273 -28.29 39.31 -57.16
C ILE A 273 -28.02 39.54 -58.66
N ALA A 274 -27.25 38.66 -59.31
CA ALA A 274 -26.96 38.77 -60.74
C ALA A 274 -28.22 38.57 -61.61
N MET A 275 -29.09 37.62 -61.24
CA MET A 275 -30.38 37.42 -61.91
C MET A 275 -31.30 38.63 -61.76
N ASP A 276 -31.39 39.20 -60.56
CA ASP A 276 -32.21 40.38 -60.28
C ASP A 276 -31.80 41.59 -61.15
N LYS A 277 -30.49 41.81 -61.29
CA LYS A 277 -29.93 42.82 -62.20
C LYS A 277 -30.17 42.56 -63.69
N ALA A 278 -30.38 41.32 -64.11
CA ALA A 278 -30.61 40.99 -65.51
C ALA A 278 -32.10 41.12 -65.90
N ILE A 279 -33.00 41.14 -64.91
CA ILE A 279 -34.46 41.26 -65.10
C ILE A 279 -34.93 42.71 -64.90
N SER A 280 -34.17 43.53 -64.17
CA SER A 280 -34.40 44.97 -63.97
C SER A 280 -33.79 45.82 -65.08
#